data_AF-A0A1Z9PEL6-F1
#
_entry.id   AF-A0A1Z9PEL6-F1
#
_cell.length_a   1.000
_cell.length_b   1.000
_cell.length_c   1.000
_cell.angle_alpha   90.00
_cell.angle_beta   90.00
_cell.angle_gamma   90.00
#
_symmetry.space_group_name_H-M   'P 1'
#
loop_
_entity.id
_entity.type
_entity.pdbx_description
1 polymer ?
#
loop_
_entity_poly.entity_id
_entity_poly.type
_entity_poly.pdbx_seq_one_letter_code
_entity_poly.pdbx_strand_id
1 'polypeptide(L)'
;MRNLFLIIGTFVSLGMVADGHKSSEKSAKERFADHPNHLMDFKECREMKDGIGGLLALSDGIWKEIETNPENEEKWLEVSLVAELAANYSEVYDVFCKDMIAQRMKMRMMADKKKHKHHKKEE
;
A
#
# COMPACT_ATOMS: atom_id res chain seq x y z
N MET A 1 53.02 27.42 -11.19
CA MET A 1 52.72 26.01 -10.85
C MET A 1 52.45 25.79 -9.36
N ARG A 2 53.30 26.27 -8.43
CA ARG A 2 53.13 26.04 -6.98
C ARG A 2 51.78 26.50 -6.39
N ASN A 3 51.29 27.67 -6.81
CA ASN A 3 50.00 28.19 -6.33
C ASN A 3 48.78 27.47 -6.95
N LEU A 4 48.95 26.84 -8.12
CA LEU A 4 47.88 26.08 -8.78
C LEU A 4 47.62 24.75 -8.03
N PHE A 5 48.68 24.09 -7.58
CA PHE A 5 48.57 22.86 -6.77
C PHE A 5 47.92 23.11 -5.40
N LEU A 6 48.14 24.28 -4.80
CA LEU A 6 47.51 24.66 -3.54
C LEU A 6 46.00 24.90 -3.70
N ILE A 7 45.58 25.50 -4.82
CA ILE A 7 44.15 25.72 -5.12
C ILE A 7 43.45 24.40 -5.43
N ILE A 8 44.08 23.50 -6.20
CA ILE A 8 43.47 22.19 -6.52
C ILE A 8 43.35 21.33 -5.24
N GLY A 9 44.35 21.37 -4.34
CA GLY A 9 44.33 20.63 -3.09
C GLY A 9 43.22 21.07 -2.12
N THR A 10 42.86 22.36 -2.09
CA THR A 10 41.74 22.85 -1.26
C THR A 10 40.38 22.45 -1.83
N PHE A 11 40.20 22.42 -3.15
CA PHE A 11 38.93 21.95 -3.75
C PHE A 11 38.70 20.44 -3.58
N VAL A 12 39.76 19.62 -3.66
CA VAL A 12 39.65 18.16 -3.48
C VAL A 12 39.28 17.78 -2.04
N SER A 13 39.78 18.53 -1.05
CA SER A 13 39.44 18.28 0.37
C SER A 13 38.02 18.72 0.73
N LEU A 14 37.44 19.75 0.10
CA LEU A 14 36.01 20.05 0.25
C LEU A 14 35.11 19.03 -0.48
N GLY A 15 35.55 18.47 -1.61
CA GLY A 15 34.78 17.46 -2.36
C GLY A 15 34.61 16.14 -1.61
N MET A 16 35.59 15.73 -0.79
CA MET A 16 35.53 14.47 -0.02
C MET A 16 34.69 14.56 1.27
N VAL A 17 34.27 15.75 1.70
CA VAL A 17 33.37 15.94 2.86
C VAL A 17 31.89 15.98 2.43
N ALA A 18 31.60 16.05 1.12
CA ALA A 18 30.23 15.98 0.60
C ALA A 18 29.71 14.55 0.43
N ASP A 19 30.58 13.53 0.39
CA ASP A 19 30.16 12.12 0.30
C ASP A 19 29.91 11.49 1.69
N GLY A 20 29.60 12.34 2.67
CA GLY A 20 28.87 11.98 3.86
C GLY A 20 27.39 11.79 3.55
N HIS A 21 27.05 10.99 2.53
CA HIS A 21 25.75 10.34 2.51
C HIS A 21 25.71 9.43 3.73
N LYS A 22 25.35 9.99 4.89
CA LYS A 22 24.64 9.23 5.90
C LYS A 22 23.51 8.63 5.11
N SER A 23 23.58 7.33 4.86
CA SER A 23 22.44 6.57 4.41
C SER A 23 21.40 6.80 5.50
N SER A 24 20.61 7.85 5.33
CA SER A 24 19.24 7.88 5.75
C SER A 24 18.60 6.77 4.95
N GLU A 25 18.92 5.54 5.34
CA GLU A 25 18.11 4.39 5.12
C GLU A 25 16.88 4.67 5.99
N LYS A 26 16.08 5.65 5.54
CA LYS A 26 14.69 5.79 5.96
C LYS A 26 14.19 4.37 5.94
N SER A 27 13.81 3.88 7.11
CA SER A 27 13.38 2.50 7.25
C SER A 27 12.36 2.22 6.15
N ALA A 28 12.27 1.00 5.64
CA ALA A 28 11.28 0.69 4.60
C ALA A 28 9.90 1.28 4.97
N LYS A 29 9.55 1.26 6.26
CA LYS A 29 8.40 1.92 6.88
C LYS A 29 8.29 3.43 6.61
N GLU A 30 9.35 4.22 6.77
CA GLU A 30 9.36 5.65 6.46
C GLU A 30 9.26 5.95 4.96
N ARG A 31 9.81 5.09 4.09
CA ARG A 31 9.64 5.26 2.64
C ARG A 31 8.20 5.00 2.18
N PHE A 32 7.47 4.15 2.89
CA PHE A 32 6.04 3.93 2.64
C PHE A 32 5.17 5.08 3.20
N ALA A 33 5.57 5.66 4.32
CA ALA A 33 4.89 6.81 4.93
C ALA A 33 4.96 8.08 4.06
N ASP A 34 6.04 8.26 3.29
CA ASP A 34 6.29 9.44 2.47
C ASP A 34 5.70 9.38 1.04
N HIS A 35 4.94 8.35 0.67
CA HIS A 35 4.29 8.31 -0.65
C HIS A 35 3.10 9.28 -0.67
N PRO A 36 2.96 10.20 -1.66
CA PRO A 36 1.95 11.26 -1.67
C PRO A 36 0.50 10.74 -1.67
N ASN A 37 0.28 9.46 -1.98
CA ASN A 37 -1.04 8.80 -1.93
C ASN A 37 -1.24 7.91 -0.68
N HIS A 38 -0.42 8.05 0.37
CA HIS A 38 -0.55 7.25 1.57
C HIS A 38 -1.48 7.92 2.59
N LEU A 39 -2.80 7.73 2.39
CA LEU A 39 -3.82 8.22 3.33
C LEU A 39 -4.06 7.25 4.51
N MET A 40 -3.94 5.94 4.25
CA MET A 40 -4.25 4.86 5.20
C MET A 40 -3.09 3.90 5.34
N ASP A 41 -2.87 3.40 6.56
CA ASP A 41 -1.89 2.36 6.84
C ASP A 41 -2.41 0.96 6.45
N PHE A 42 -1.57 -0.05 6.59
CA PHE A 42 -1.92 -1.42 6.20
C PHE A 42 -3.10 -2.01 6.99
N LYS A 43 -3.22 -1.67 8.28
CA LYS A 43 -4.30 -2.16 9.14
C LYS A 43 -5.62 -1.50 8.70
N GLU A 44 -5.60 -0.19 8.52
CA GLU A 44 -6.76 0.58 8.04
C GLU A 44 -7.20 0.12 6.64
N CYS A 45 -6.26 -0.11 5.72
CA CYS A 45 -6.59 -0.66 4.41
C CYS A 45 -7.16 -2.07 4.46
N ARG A 46 -6.73 -2.91 5.41
CA ARG A 46 -7.34 -4.23 5.61
C ARG A 46 -8.77 -4.08 6.12
N GLU A 47 -8.98 -3.25 7.13
CA GLU A 47 -10.31 -2.98 7.70
C GLU A 47 -11.27 -2.41 6.66
N MET A 48 -10.79 -1.49 5.80
CA MET A 48 -11.54 -0.96 4.65
C MET A 48 -11.96 -2.08 3.70
N LYS A 49 -11.03 -2.97 3.31
CA LYS A 49 -11.33 -4.12 2.46
C LYS A 49 -12.39 -5.03 3.09
N ASP A 50 -12.26 -5.31 4.37
CA ASP A 50 -13.21 -6.17 5.09
C ASP A 50 -14.59 -5.49 5.17
N GLY A 51 -14.63 -4.18 5.38
CA GLY A 51 -15.86 -3.36 5.34
C GLY A 51 -16.55 -3.38 3.98
N ILE A 52 -15.81 -3.22 2.87
CA ILE A 52 -16.33 -3.37 1.50
C ILE A 52 -16.93 -4.78 1.33
N GLY A 53 -16.22 -5.82 1.78
CA GLY A 53 -16.72 -7.20 1.74
C GLY A 53 -18.02 -7.38 2.53
N GLY A 54 -18.14 -6.72 3.69
CA GLY A 54 -19.37 -6.71 4.49
C GLY A 54 -20.55 -6.04 3.77
N LEU A 55 -20.32 -4.91 3.12
CA LEU A 55 -21.35 -4.22 2.32
C LEU A 55 -21.81 -5.07 1.13
N LEU A 56 -20.88 -5.74 0.43
CA LEU A 56 -21.22 -6.65 -0.66
C LEU A 56 -22.04 -7.85 -0.17
N ALA A 57 -21.66 -8.43 0.97
CA ALA A 57 -22.43 -9.53 1.57
C ALA A 57 -23.83 -9.08 2.02
N LEU A 58 -23.98 -7.84 2.52
CA LEU A 58 -25.28 -7.26 2.84
C LEU A 58 -26.12 -7.07 1.56
N SER A 59 -25.51 -6.55 0.50
CA SER A 59 -26.15 -6.40 -0.82
C SER A 59 -26.68 -7.74 -1.34
N ASP A 60 -25.88 -8.82 -1.27
CA ASP A 60 -26.29 -10.17 -1.65
C ASP A 60 -27.44 -10.70 -0.77
N GLY A 61 -27.47 -10.33 0.51
CA GLY A 61 -28.57 -10.64 1.43
C GLY A 61 -29.88 -9.99 0.99
N ILE A 62 -29.85 -8.68 0.74
CA ILE A 62 -31.03 -7.92 0.30
C ILE A 62 -31.51 -8.42 -1.07
N TRP A 63 -30.59 -8.78 -1.97
CA TRP A 63 -30.94 -9.31 -3.29
C TRP A 63 -31.84 -10.56 -3.20
N LYS A 64 -31.58 -11.46 -2.24
CA LYS A 64 -32.42 -12.65 -2.01
C LYS A 64 -33.83 -12.30 -1.53
N GLU A 65 -33.97 -11.22 -0.76
CA GLU A 65 -35.28 -10.72 -0.34
C GLU A 65 -36.06 -10.16 -1.54
N ILE A 66 -35.38 -9.45 -2.44
CA ILE A 66 -35.94 -8.95 -3.71
C ILE A 66 -36.38 -10.11 -4.60
N GLU A 67 -35.55 -11.16 -4.75
CA GLU A 67 -35.90 -12.35 -5.54
C GLU A 67 -37.19 -13.02 -5.03
N THR A 68 -37.44 -12.93 -3.72
CA THR A 68 -38.64 -13.48 -3.09
C THR A 68 -39.86 -12.55 -3.22
N ASN A 69 -39.64 -11.23 -3.23
CA ASN A 69 -40.70 -10.23 -3.41
C ASN A 69 -40.22 -9.04 -4.29
N PRO A 70 -40.26 -9.19 -5.63
CA PRO A 70 -39.71 -8.19 -6.55
C PRO A 70 -40.46 -6.86 -6.55
N GLU A 71 -41.70 -6.82 -6.07
CA GLU A 71 -42.53 -5.61 -5.98
C GLU A 71 -42.17 -4.75 -4.75
N ASN A 72 -41.23 -5.20 -3.90
CA ASN A 72 -40.80 -4.45 -2.74
C ASN A 72 -39.82 -3.33 -3.14
N GLU A 73 -40.36 -2.17 -3.48
CA GLU A 73 -39.60 -0.97 -3.85
C GLU A 73 -38.59 -0.53 -2.78
N GLU A 74 -38.89 -0.72 -1.49
CA GLU A 74 -37.99 -0.36 -0.39
C GLU A 74 -36.69 -1.17 -0.45
N LYS A 75 -36.79 -2.47 -0.76
CA LYS A 75 -35.62 -3.35 -0.87
C LYS A 75 -34.78 -3.03 -2.09
N TRP A 76 -35.40 -2.63 -3.21
CA TRP A 76 -34.68 -2.13 -4.37
C TRP A 76 -33.88 -0.86 -4.06
N LEU A 77 -34.46 0.06 -3.29
CA LEU A 77 -33.75 1.25 -2.83
C LEU A 77 -32.60 0.88 -1.89
N GLU A 78 -32.86 0.00 -0.92
CA GLU A 78 -31.87 -0.45 0.05
C GLU A 78 -30.66 -1.10 -0.63
N VAL A 79 -30.87 -2.04 -1.56
CA VAL A 79 -29.77 -2.70 -2.27
C VAL A 79 -28.98 -1.72 -3.14
N SER A 80 -29.65 -0.75 -3.75
CA SER A 80 -29.00 0.27 -4.58
C SER A 80 -28.06 1.14 -3.74
N LEU A 81 -28.52 1.59 -2.56
CA LEU A 81 -27.71 2.40 -1.65
C LEU A 81 -26.52 1.62 -1.10
N VAL A 82 -26.72 0.36 -0.69
CA VAL A 82 -25.64 -0.49 -0.16
C VAL A 82 -24.59 -0.80 -1.23
N ALA A 83 -25.02 -1.14 -2.45
CA ALA A 83 -24.13 -1.40 -3.57
C ALA A 83 -23.32 -0.16 -3.97
N GLU A 84 -23.97 1.01 -4.01
CA GLU A 84 -23.29 2.28 -4.30
C GLU A 84 -22.27 2.65 -3.22
N LEU A 85 -22.61 2.44 -1.95
CA LEU A 85 -21.68 2.63 -0.84
C LEU A 85 -20.45 1.72 -0.97
N ALA A 86 -20.66 0.44 -1.29
CA ALA A 86 -19.58 -0.52 -1.52
C ALA A 86 -18.69 -0.11 -2.70
N ALA A 87 -19.28 0.37 -3.80
CA ALA A 87 -18.55 0.85 -4.97
C ALA A 87 -17.70 2.09 -4.64
N ASN A 88 -18.28 3.08 -3.95
CA ASN A 88 -17.56 4.30 -3.56
C ASN A 88 -16.36 3.99 -2.65
N TYR A 89 -16.53 3.10 -1.65
CA TYR A 89 -15.41 2.69 -0.81
C TYR A 89 -14.39 1.82 -1.55
N SER A 90 -14.81 1.08 -2.58
CA SER A 90 -13.89 0.33 -3.44
C SER A 90 -12.95 1.26 -4.21
N GLU A 91 -13.44 2.41 -4.69
CA GLU A 91 -12.59 3.43 -5.31
C GLU A 91 -11.60 4.05 -4.31
N VAL A 92 -12.05 4.35 -3.09
CA VAL A 92 -11.16 4.82 -2.00
C VAL A 92 -10.07 3.77 -1.73
N TYR A 93 -10.42 2.49 -1.70
CA TYR A 93 -9.46 1.41 -1.54
C TYR A 93 -8.48 1.30 -2.73
N ASP A 94 -8.96 1.45 -3.97
CA ASP A 94 -8.12 1.39 -5.17
C ASP A 94 -7.05 2.49 -5.14
N VAL A 95 -7.46 3.71 -4.83
CA VAL A 95 -6.58 4.90 -4.83
C VAL A 95 -5.56 4.86 -3.69
N PHE A 96 -5.97 4.48 -2.48
CA PHE A 96 -5.14 4.67 -1.28
C PHE A 96 -4.52 3.37 -0.73
N CYS A 97 -5.05 2.20 -1.08
CA CYS A 97 -4.68 0.95 -0.43
C CYS A 97 -4.04 -0.09 -1.36
N LYS A 98 -4.54 -0.23 -2.59
CA LYS A 98 -4.20 -1.34 -3.50
C LYS A 98 -2.69 -1.52 -3.70
N ASP A 99 -1.98 -0.45 -3.98
CA ASP A 99 -0.54 -0.51 -4.25
C ASP A 99 0.27 -0.91 -3.01
N MET A 100 -0.05 -0.34 -1.85
CA MET A 100 0.61 -0.71 -0.60
C MET A 100 0.42 -2.20 -0.30
N ILE A 101 -0.81 -2.71 -0.45
CA ILE A 101 -1.11 -4.13 -0.20
C ILE A 101 -0.34 -5.02 -1.18
N ALA A 102 -0.34 -4.69 -2.46
CA ALA A 102 0.38 -5.45 -3.50
C ALA A 102 1.89 -5.50 -3.21
N GLN A 103 2.50 -4.36 -2.88
CA GLN A 103 3.92 -4.30 -2.51
C GLN A 103 4.23 -5.11 -1.27
N ARG A 104 3.38 -5.03 -0.21
CA ARG A 104 3.60 -5.81 1.01
C ARG A 104 3.50 -7.31 0.76
N MET A 105 2.56 -7.75 -0.08
CA MET A 105 2.45 -9.16 -0.47
C MET A 105 3.67 -9.62 -1.27
N LYS A 106 4.15 -8.80 -2.20
CA LYS A 106 5.39 -9.07 -2.95
C LYS A 106 6.60 -9.24 -2.02
N MET A 107 6.76 -8.37 -1.03
CA MET A 107 7.84 -8.47 -0.04
C MET A 107 7.75 -9.77 0.78
N ARG A 108 6.54 -10.18 1.20
CA ARG A 108 6.32 -11.45 1.92
C ARG A 108 6.71 -12.66 1.06
N MET A 109 6.23 -12.70 -0.18
CA MET A 109 6.58 -13.79 -1.11
C MET A 109 8.10 -13.90 -1.36
N MET A 110 8.81 -12.76 -1.44
CA MET A 110 10.27 -12.77 -1.56
C MET A 110 10.96 -13.28 -0.30
N ALA A 111 10.47 -12.88 0.89
CA ALA A 111 11.01 -13.36 2.16
C ALA A 111 10.82 -14.87 2.31
N ASP A 112 9.64 -15.40 1.96
CA ASP A 112 9.35 -16.82 2.02
C ASP A 112 10.22 -17.61 1.02
N LYS A 113 10.39 -17.11 -0.20
CA LYS A 113 11.32 -17.70 -1.18
C LYS A 113 12.77 -17.74 -0.67
N LYS A 114 13.23 -16.70 0.04
CA LYS A 114 14.57 -16.68 0.64
C LYS A 114 14.70 -17.73 1.74
N LYS A 115 13.73 -17.83 2.64
CA LYS A 115 13.71 -18.85 3.71
C LYS A 115 13.76 -20.27 3.13
N HIS A 116 12.93 -20.58 2.14
CA HIS A 116 12.94 -21.90 1.49
C HIS A 116 14.28 -22.23 0.81
N LYS A 117 14.95 -21.25 0.19
CA LYS A 117 16.29 -21.44 -0.38
C LYS A 117 17.36 -21.65 0.70
N HIS A 118 17.20 -21.07 1.87
CA HIS A 118 18.13 -21.25 3.00
C HIS A 118 17.99 -22.66 3.58
N HIS A 119 16.76 -23.10 3.85
CA HIS A 119 16.49 -24.46 4.34
C HIS A 119 17.01 -25.55 3.38
N LYS A 120 16.83 -25.39 2.06
CA LYS A 120 17.38 -26.33 1.06
C LYS A 120 18.91 -26.35 0.94
N LYS A 121 19.62 -25.37 1.51
CA LYS A 121 21.09 -25.35 1.53
C LYS A 121 21.66 -25.92 2.82
N GLU A 122 20.83 -26.05 3.86
CA GLU A 122 21.20 -26.60 5.17
C GLU A 122 20.87 -28.10 5.27
N GLU A 123 20.08 -28.64 4.34
CA GLU A 123 19.89 -30.07 4.04
C GLU A 123 20.95 -30.57 3.04
#